data_AF-A0AAV0KZ65-F1
#
_entry.id   AF-A0AAV0KZ65-F1
#
_cell.length_a   1.000
_cell.length_b   1.000
_cell.length_c   1.000
_cell.angle_alpha   90.00
_cell.angle_beta   90.00
_cell.angle_gamma   90.00
#
_symmetry.space_group_name_H-M   'P 1'
#
loop_
_entity.id
_entity.type
_entity.pdbx_description
1 polymer ?
#
loop_
_entity_poly.entity_id
_entity_poly.type
_entity_poly.pdbx_seq_one_letter_code
_entity_poly.pdbx_strand_id
1 'polypeptide(L)'
;MEEKYGEALKVNHELKKEEPRDFRPYLCQGIIYTLMRKREEAEKKFEQFEKLVPKNHPYREYFLDNMFATKFFSDYSVQREGLVEELRELEVKDVGRVCMGRKVTEF
;
A
#
# COMPACT_ATOMS: atom_id res chain seq x y z
N MET A 1 -7.12 14.82 -4.28
CA MET A 1 -6.11 13.77 -4.53
C MET A 1 -6.73 12.54 -5.15
N GLU A 2 -7.85 12.04 -4.60
CA GLU A 2 -8.53 10.83 -5.11
C GLU A 2 -9.02 10.93 -6.56
N GLU A 3 -9.49 12.10 -7.00
CA GLU A 3 -9.92 12.33 -8.38
C GLU A 3 -8.80 12.05 -9.40
N LYS A 4 -7.56 12.45 -9.09
CA LYS A 4 -6.38 12.21 -9.93
C LYS A 4 -6.05 10.71 -10.03
N TYR A 5 -6.27 9.94 -8.97
CA TYR A 5 -6.09 8.49 -9.00
C TYR A 5 -7.16 7.80 -9.85
N GLY A 6 -8.41 8.29 -9.79
CA GLY A 6 -9.50 7.81 -10.63
C GLY A 6 -9.23 8.02 -12.12
N GLU A 7 -8.74 9.20 -12.51
CA GLU A 7 -8.33 9.48 -13.89
C GLU A 7 -7.16 8.60 -14.33
N ALA A 8 -6.13 8.47 -13.49
CA ALA A 8 -4.98 7.62 -13.80
C ALA A 8 -5.39 6.14 -13.98
N LEU A 9 -6.34 5.64 -13.18
CA LEU A 9 -6.89 4.29 -13.34
C LEU A 9 -7.66 4.13 -14.66
N LYS A 10 -8.45 5.13 -15.07
CA LYS A 10 -9.17 5.10 -16.36
C LYS A 10 -8.20 4.96 -17.54
N VAL A 11 -7.17 5.81 -17.58
CA VAL A 11 -6.13 5.74 -18.63
C VAL A 11 -5.45 4.37 -18.65
N ASN A 12 -5.05 3.86 -17.48
CA ASN A 12 -4.43 2.53 -17.41
C ASN A 12 -5.40 1.40 -17.79
N HIS A 13 -6.71 1.56 -17.60
CA HIS A 13 -7.70 0.58 -18.04
C HIS A 13 -7.89 0.59 -19.56
N GLU A 14 -7.81 1.76 -20.20
CA GLU A 14 -7.84 1.89 -21.66
C GLU A 14 -6.59 1.27 -22.30
N LEU A 15 -5.40 1.61 -21.80
CA LEU A 15 -4.13 1.01 -22.26
C LEU A 15 -4.15 -0.52 -22.14
N LYS A 16 -4.70 -1.05 -21.04
CA LYS A 16 -4.86 -2.50 -20.85
C LYS A 16 -5.84 -3.12 -21.85
N LYS A 17 -6.86 -2.39 -22.31
CA LYS A 17 -7.80 -2.90 -23.34
C LYS A 17 -7.15 -2.94 -24.71
N GLU A 18 -6.34 -1.93 -25.03
CA GLU A 18 -5.59 -1.84 -26.28
C GLU A 18 -4.49 -2.90 -26.35
N GLU A 19 -3.67 -3.01 -25.29
CA GLU A 19 -2.54 -3.92 -25.23
C GLU A 19 -2.57 -4.75 -23.92
N PRO A 20 -3.38 -5.83 -23.87
CA PRO A 20 -3.56 -6.61 -22.64
C PRO A 20 -2.29 -7.29 -22.13
N ARG A 21 -1.30 -7.48 -23.00
CA ARG A 21 0.01 -8.09 -22.70
C ARG A 21 1.07 -7.07 -22.28
N ASP A 22 0.79 -5.77 -22.40
CA ASP A 22 1.68 -4.76 -21.85
C ASP A 22 1.67 -4.87 -20.33
N PHE A 23 2.84 -5.12 -19.73
CA PHE A 23 2.97 -5.29 -18.28
C PHE A 23 2.92 -3.96 -17.52
N ARG A 24 3.25 -2.83 -18.17
CA ARG A 24 3.41 -1.53 -17.51
C ARG A 24 2.10 -0.99 -16.90
N PRO A 25 0.94 -1.07 -17.57
CA PRO A 25 -0.32 -0.63 -16.97
C PRO A 25 -0.68 -1.39 -15.69
N TYR A 26 -0.26 -2.65 -15.54
CA TYR A 26 -0.49 -3.42 -14.32
C TYR A 26 0.41 -2.95 -13.17
N LEU A 27 1.68 -2.62 -13.43
CA LEU A 27 2.56 -2.00 -12.43
C LEU A 27 1.99 -0.66 -11.95
N CYS A 28 1.57 0.21 -12.88
CA CYS A 28 0.97 1.50 -12.56
C CYS A 28 -0.34 1.35 -11.77
N GLN A 29 -1.22 0.42 -12.17
CA GLN A 29 -2.45 0.12 -11.40
C GLN A 29 -2.12 -0.33 -9.98
N GLY A 30 -1.12 -1.21 -9.80
CA GLY A 30 -0.67 -1.65 -8.48
C GLY A 30 -0.25 -0.49 -7.58
N ILE A 31 0.61 0.40 -8.10
CA ILE A 31 1.06 1.60 -7.37
C ILE A 31 -0.12 2.51 -7.00
N ILE A 32 -1.02 2.77 -7.95
CA ILE A 32 -2.19 3.63 -7.69
C ILE A 32 -3.10 3.01 -6.61
N TYR A 33 -3.37 1.71 -6.68
CA TYR A 33 -4.17 1.04 -5.65
C TYR A 33 -3.48 1.05 -4.28
N THR A 34 -2.15 0.91 -4.21
CA THR A 34 -1.39 1.09 -2.96
C THR A 34 -1.57 2.50 -2.40
N LEU A 35 -1.48 3.54 -3.22
CA LEU A 35 -1.70 4.93 -2.81
C LEU A 35 -3.14 5.19 -2.32
N MET A 36 -4.11 4.42 -2.83
CA MET A 36 -5.51 4.44 -2.40
C MET A 36 -5.78 3.53 -1.18
N ARG A 37 -4.75 2.91 -0.59
CA ARG A 37 -4.85 1.92 0.51
C ARG A 37 -5.70 0.69 0.17
N LYS A 38 -5.83 0.38 -1.12
CA LYS A 38 -6.55 -0.79 -1.65
C LYS A 38 -5.59 -1.96 -1.87
N ARG A 39 -5.14 -2.56 -0.76
CA ARG A 39 -4.03 -3.53 -0.76
C ARG A 39 -4.34 -4.78 -1.59
N GLU A 40 -5.55 -5.31 -1.49
CA GLU A 40 -5.94 -6.53 -2.21
C GLU A 40 -5.97 -6.31 -3.72
N GLU A 41 -6.51 -5.17 -4.17
CA GLU A 41 -6.51 -4.79 -5.57
C GLU A 41 -5.10 -4.53 -6.08
N ALA A 42 -4.24 -3.87 -5.28
CA ALA A 42 -2.84 -3.66 -5.62
C ALA A 42 -2.10 -4.98 -5.87
N GLU A 43 -2.26 -5.96 -4.96
CA GLU A 43 -1.57 -7.25 -5.06
C GLU A 43 -1.97 -8.01 -6.32
N LYS A 44 -3.27 -8.05 -6.65
CA LYS A 44 -3.76 -8.66 -7.90
C LYS A 44 -3.12 -8.04 -9.14
N LYS A 45 -2.79 -6.75 -9.11
CA LYS A 45 -2.13 -6.06 -10.22
C LYS A 45 -0.64 -6.35 -10.27
N PHE A 46 0.04 -6.41 -9.14
CA PHE A 46 1.43 -6.81 -9.08
C PHE A 46 1.65 -8.25 -9.54
N GLU A 47 0.75 -9.19 -9.18
CA GLU A 47 0.79 -10.56 -9.69
C GLU A 47 0.64 -10.62 -11.22
N GLN A 48 -0.25 -9.82 -11.80
CA GLN A 48 -0.43 -9.75 -13.25
C GLN A 48 0.80 -9.16 -13.93
N PHE A 49 1.37 -8.10 -13.35
CA PHE A 49 2.62 -7.52 -13.80
C PHE A 49 3.75 -8.56 -13.82
N GLU A 50 4.02 -9.25 -12.70
CA GLU A 50 5.08 -10.27 -12.60
C GLU A 50 4.96 -11.37 -13.66
N LYS A 51 3.73 -11.81 -13.95
CA LYS A 51 3.44 -12.83 -14.98
C LYS A 51 3.74 -12.34 -16.40
N LEU A 52 3.58 -11.04 -16.65
CA LEU A 52 3.72 -10.45 -17.99
C LEU A 52 5.11 -9.89 -18.28
N VAL A 53 5.93 -9.57 -17.26
CA VAL A 53 7.29 -9.04 -17.50
C VAL A 53 8.19 -10.09 -18.15
N PRO A 54 8.75 -9.82 -19.35
CA PRO A 54 9.68 -10.74 -19.99
C PRO A 54 10.97 -10.90 -19.17
N LYS A 55 11.45 -12.14 -19.01
CA LYS A 55 12.65 -12.46 -18.21
C LYS A 55 13.92 -11.74 -18.70
N ASN A 56 14.03 -11.51 -20.00
CA ASN A 56 15.17 -10.88 -20.67
C ASN A 56 14.94 -9.38 -20.95
N HIS A 57 13.92 -8.77 -20.38
CA HIS A 57 13.67 -7.34 -20.57
C HIS A 57 14.83 -6.53 -19.94
N PRO A 58 15.44 -5.56 -20.66
CA PRO A 58 16.64 -4.85 -20.20
C PRO A 58 16.45 -4.11 -18.88
N TYR A 59 15.22 -3.71 -18.57
CA TYR A 59 14.86 -3.00 -17.32
C TYR A 59 14.02 -3.86 -16.35
N ARG A 60 14.05 -5.19 -16.49
CA ARG A 60 13.21 -6.08 -15.65
C ARG A 60 13.44 -5.84 -14.16
N GLU A 61 14.71 -5.85 -13.74
CA GLU A 61 15.08 -5.68 -12.33
C GLU A 61 14.60 -4.34 -11.80
N TYR A 62 14.83 -3.25 -12.55
CA TYR A 62 14.32 -1.93 -12.20
C TYR A 62 12.80 -1.90 -11.94
N PHE A 63 11.99 -2.57 -12.79
CA PHE A 63 10.54 -2.59 -12.55
C PHE A 63 10.15 -3.44 -11.33
N LEU A 64 10.84 -4.56 -11.11
CA LEU A 64 10.60 -5.40 -9.94
C LEU A 64 11.00 -4.68 -8.65
N ASP A 65 12.14 -4.00 -8.63
CA ASP A 65 12.59 -3.24 -7.47
C ASP A 65 11.59 -2.14 -7.10
N ASN A 66 11.02 -1.45 -8.10
CA ASN A 66 9.96 -0.48 -7.87
C ASN A 66 8.69 -1.12 -7.28
N MET A 67 8.30 -2.30 -7.76
CA MET A 67 7.18 -3.05 -7.20
C MET A 67 7.47 -3.46 -5.74
N PHE A 68 8.64 -4.05 -5.46
CA PHE A 68 9.01 -4.47 -4.12
C PHE A 68 9.11 -3.30 -3.15
N ALA A 69 9.71 -2.19 -3.56
CA ALA A 69 9.74 -0.96 -2.78
C ALA A 69 8.31 -0.48 -2.46
N THR A 70 7.42 -0.47 -3.45
CA THR A 70 6.02 -0.06 -3.25
C THR A 70 5.30 -0.97 -2.25
N LYS A 71 5.46 -2.29 -2.36
CA LYS A 71 4.89 -3.25 -1.39
C LYS A 71 5.46 -3.03 0.01
N PHE A 72 6.78 -2.88 0.12
CA PHE A 72 7.46 -2.65 1.39
C PHE A 72 6.99 -1.36 2.09
N PHE A 73 6.89 -0.24 1.35
CA PHE A 73 6.38 1.01 1.89
C PHE A 73 4.91 0.89 2.35
N SER A 74 4.09 0.15 1.61
CA SER A 74 2.71 -0.14 2.01
C SER A 74 2.67 -0.86 3.36
N ASP A 75 3.41 -1.94 3.50
CA ASP A 75 3.42 -2.73 4.74
C ASP A 75 3.99 -1.94 5.93
N TYR A 76 5.04 -1.15 5.69
CA TYR A 76 5.61 -0.27 6.72
C TYR A 76 4.61 0.79 7.18
N SER A 77 3.83 1.38 6.25
CA SER A 77 2.81 2.37 6.60
C SER A 77 1.71 1.78 7.48
N VAL A 78 1.28 0.55 7.21
CA VAL A 78 0.29 -0.18 8.02
C VAL A 78 0.84 -0.50 9.41
N GLN A 79 2.07 -1.01 9.50
CA GLN A 79 2.71 -1.31 10.80
C GLN A 79 2.81 -0.06 11.66
N ARG A 80 3.24 1.06 11.08
CA ARG A 80 3.31 2.33 11.80
C ARG A 80 1.95 2.80 12.31
N GLU A 81 0.89 2.68 11.51
CA GLU A 81 -0.45 3.06 11.93
C GLU A 81 -0.94 2.20 13.09
N GLY A 82 -0.70 0.88 13.05
CA GLY A 82 -0.99 -0.02 14.17
C GLY A 82 -0.24 0.37 15.44
N LEU A 83 1.05 0.70 15.35
CA LEU A 83 1.83 1.17 16.50
C LEU A 83 1.31 2.51 17.05
N VAL A 84 0.87 3.42 16.18
CA VAL A 84 0.27 4.70 16.59
C VAL A 84 -1.09 4.50 17.27
N GLU A 85 -1.92 3.57 16.78
CA GLU A 85 -3.18 3.20 17.42
C GLU A 85 -2.97 2.55 18.79
N GLU A 86 -2.01 1.62 18.90
CA GLU A 86 -1.65 0.99 20.17
C GLU A 86 -1.16 2.01 21.22
N LEU A 87 -0.29 2.95 20.82
CA LEU A 87 0.15 4.04 21.69
C LEU A 87 -1.01 4.94 22.13
N ARG A 88 -1.94 5.27 21.23
CA ARG A 88 -3.15 6.04 21.58
C ARG A 88 -4.04 5.29 22.57
N GLU A 89 -4.19 3.97 22.41
CA GLU A 89 -4.95 3.16 23.38
C GLU A 89 -4.30 3.15 24.77
N LEU A 90 -2.96 3.06 24.83
CA LEU A 90 -2.22 3.13 26.09
C LEU A 90 -2.40 4.50 26.76
N GLU A 91 -2.27 5.60 26.00
CA GLU A 91 -2.52 6.95 26.52
C GLU A 91 -3.95 7.12 27.04
N VAL A 92 -4.96 6.62 26.32
CA VAL A 92 -6.37 6.68 26.77
C VAL A 92 -6.57 5.84 28.04
N LYS A 93 -5.94 4.67 28.16
CA LYS A 93 -5.99 3.84 29.38
C LYS A 93 -5.30 4.54 30.56
N ASP A 94 -4.21 5.25 30.32
CA ASP A 94 -3.48 6.00 31.35
C ASP A 94 -4.23 7.25 31.81
N VAL A 95 -4.80 8.02 30.88
CA VAL A 95 -5.71 9.14 31.21
C VAL A 95 -6.93 8.63 31.96
N GLY A 96 -7.53 7.50 31.56
CA GLY A 96 -8.64 6.88 32.26
C GLY A 96 -8.29 6.48 33.71
N ARG A 97 -7.07 5.97 33.95
CA ARG A 97 -6.56 5.68 35.30
C ARG A 97 -6.39 6.94 36.13
N VAL A 98 -5.87 8.03 35.54
CA VAL A 98 -5.71 9.33 36.20
C VAL A 98 -7.07 9.97 36.54
N CYS A 99 -8.03 9.95 35.61
CA CYS A 99 -9.36 10.51 35.83
C CYS A 99 -10.20 9.73 36.84
N MET A 100 -9.97 8.41 36.99
CA MET A 100 -10.67 7.59 37.98
C MET A 100 -10.04 7.61 39.38
N GLY A 101 -9.02 8.43 39.63
CA GLY A 101 -8.51 8.68 40.99
C GLY A 101 -7.97 7.44 41.74
N ARG A 102 -7.58 6.37 41.02
CA ARG A 102 -6.87 5.26 41.66
C ARG A 102 -5.41 5.66 41.83
N LYS A 103 -5.05 6.03 43.06
CA LYS A 103 -3.65 6.14 43.50
C LYS A 103 -2.94 4.86 43.08
N VAL A 104 -1.97 4.98 42.16
CA VAL A 104 -1.02 3.91 41.87
C VAL A 104 -0.20 3.76 43.15
N THR A 105 -0.53 2.75 43.97
CA THR A 105 0.38 2.28 45.01
C THR A 105 1.48 1.51 44.30
N GLU A 106 2.69 2.04 44.41
CA GLU A 106 3.96 1.37 44.12
C GLU A 106 3.97 -0.06 44.69
N PHE A 107 4.50 -1.02 43.92
CA PHE A 107 5.49 -2.02 44.35
C PHE A 107 6.19 -2.58 43.11
#